data_AF-A0A1H1FU92-F1
#
_entry.id   AF-A0A1H1FU92-F1
#
_cell.length_a   1.000
_cell.length_b   1.000
_cell.length_c   1.000
_cell.angle_alpha   90.00
_cell.angle_beta   90.00
_cell.angle_gamma   90.00
#
_symmetry.space_group_name_H-M   'P 1'
#
loop_
_entity.id
_entity.type
_entity.pdbx_description
1 polymer ?
#
loop_
_entity_poly.entity_id
_entity_poly.type
_entity_poly.pdbx_seq_one_letter_code
_entity_poly.pdbx_strand_id
1 'polypeptide(L)'
;MPNGVLDPNKKSTRIISAVLAVLLGWLIVGYPAAMLALVAMFSFSGCVLECSEPDALAGTLFLGAAIILVAGPVLIGWSILRPGSSTWKIGVGGVALLVAVGLVGVLAGAL
;
A
#
# COMPACT_ATOMS: atom_id res chain seq x y z
N MET A 1 18.76 -22.10 8.66
CA MET A 1 19.50 -21.65 9.86
C MET A 1 18.98 -22.46 11.04
N PRO A 2 19.83 -23.16 11.80
CA PRO A 2 19.42 -24.05 12.88
C PRO A 2 18.70 -23.27 13.98
N ASN A 3 17.67 -23.90 14.54
CA ASN A 3 16.75 -23.37 15.53
C ASN A 3 17.45 -23.21 16.88
N GLY A 4 18.29 -22.18 17.01
CA GLY A 4 18.83 -21.71 18.28
C GLY A 4 17.82 -20.77 18.92
N VAL A 5 17.42 -21.11 20.14
CA VAL A 5 16.59 -20.31 21.06
C VAL A 5 16.91 -18.82 20.90
N LEU A 6 15.96 -18.04 20.37
CA LEU A 6 16.10 -16.58 20.34
C LEU A 6 16.08 -16.10 21.79
N ASP A 7 17.16 -15.42 22.21
CA ASP A 7 17.14 -14.60 23.41
C ASP A 7 15.85 -13.77 23.46
N PRO A 8 15.10 -13.77 24.58
CA PRO A 8 13.84 -13.03 24.70
C PRO A 8 14.03 -11.53 24.41
N ASN A 9 15.23 -11.01 24.72
CA ASN A 9 15.63 -9.63 24.44
C ASN A 9 15.67 -9.35 22.91
N LYS A 10 16.27 -10.26 22.12
CA LYS A 10 16.40 -10.13 20.66
C LYS A 10 15.06 -10.23 19.92
N LYS A 11 14.12 -11.02 20.46
CA LYS A 11 12.74 -11.10 19.94
C LYS A 11 11.98 -9.80 20.19
N SER A 12 12.10 -9.23 21.40
CA SER A 12 11.46 -7.97 21.77
C SER A 12 11.96 -6.80 20.91
N THR A 13 13.27 -6.68 20.70
CA THR A 13 13.85 -5.63 19.85
C THR A 13 13.34 -5.69 18.41
N ARG A 14 13.19 -6.90 17.84
CA ARG A 14 12.64 -7.05 16.48
C ARG A 14 11.18 -6.59 16.39
N ILE A 15 10.36 -6.93 17.37
CA ILE A 15 8.96 -6.51 17.41
C ILE A 15 8.87 -4.99 17.52
N ILE A 16 9.64 -4.38 18.42
CA ILE A 16 9.68 -2.91 18.59
C ILE A 16 10.12 -2.24 17.29
N SER A 17 11.16 -2.75 16.62
CA SER A 17 11.63 -2.20 15.35
C SER A 17 10.62 -2.33 14.22
N ALA A 18 9.87 -3.44 14.16
CA ALA A 18 8.82 -3.64 13.16
C ALA A 18 7.65 -2.68 13.37
N VAL A 19 7.21 -2.50 14.62
CA VAL A 19 6.13 -1.56 14.96
C VAL A 19 6.55 -0.12 14.65
N LEU A 20 7.77 0.28 15.02
CA LEU A 20 8.31 1.60 14.68
C LEU A 20 8.38 1.83 13.16
N ALA A 21 8.82 0.84 12.39
CA ALA A 21 8.86 0.93 10.93
C ALA A 21 7.47 1.07 10.30
N VAL A 22 6.47 0.36 10.83
CA VAL A 22 5.07 0.49 10.38
C VAL A 22 4.53 1.88 10.70
N LEU A 23 4.73 2.37 11.93
CA LEU A 23 4.25 3.69 12.36
C LEU A 23 4.92 4.82 11.57
N LEU A 24 6.24 4.76 11.37
CA LEU A 24 6.97 5.71 10.53
C LEU A 24 6.51 5.64 9.07
N GLY A 25 6.30 4.43 8.55
CA GLY A 25 5.78 4.22 7.20
C GLY A 25 4.40 4.86 7.01
N TRP A 26 3.47 4.65 7.94
CA TRP A 26 2.16 5.31 7.89
C TRP A 26 2.24 6.81 8.11
N LEU A 27 3.18 7.32 8.91
CA LEU A 27 3.36 8.76 9.08
C LEU A 27 3.76 9.44 7.76
N ILE A 28 4.67 8.81 7.02
CA ILE A 28 5.17 9.33 5.73
C ILE A 28 4.11 9.15 4.63
N VAL A 29 3.47 7.99 4.60
CA VAL A 29 2.59 7.57 3.50
C VAL A 29 1.12 7.98 3.71
N GLY A 30 0.73 8.31 4.94
CA GLY A 30 -0.64 8.66 5.28
C GLY A 30 -1.15 9.90 4.55
N TYR A 31 -0.31 10.95 4.45
CA TYR A 31 -0.68 12.18 3.75
C TYR A 31 -0.95 11.96 2.24
N PRO A 32 -0.04 11.35 1.45
CA PRO A 32 -0.32 11.08 0.04
C PRO A 32 -1.46 10.08 -0.15
N ALA A 33 -1.62 9.08 0.73
CA ALA A 33 -2.74 8.14 0.66
C ALA A 33 -4.10 8.83 0.88
N ALA A 34 -4.18 9.75 1.84
CA ALA A 34 -5.40 10.53 2.10
C ALA A 34 -5.77 11.44 0.92
N MET A 35 -4.77 12.09 0.30
CA MET A 35 -4.98 12.90 -0.90
C MET A 35 -5.51 12.06 -2.07
N LEU A 36 -4.93 10.88 -2.31
CA LEU A 36 -5.40 9.97 -3.36
C LEU A 36 -6.82 9.45 -3.09
N ALA A 37 -7.16 9.14 -1.84
CA ALA A 37 -8.52 8.75 -1.47
C ALA A 37 -9.53 9.89 -1.68
N LEU A 38 -9.16 11.14 -1.40
CA LEU A 38 -9.98 12.31 -1.69
C LEU A 38 -10.20 12.48 -3.20
N VAL A 39 -9.15 12.40 -4.01
CA VAL A 39 -9.26 12.47 -5.47
C VAL A 39 -10.11 11.34 -6.03
N ALA A 40 -10.00 10.13 -5.46
CA ALA A 40 -10.87 9.01 -5.83
C ALA A 40 -12.35 9.33 -5.54
N MET A 41 -12.65 9.86 -4.36
CA MET A 41 -14.01 10.26 -3.96
C MET A 41 -14.61 11.29 -4.92
N PHE A 42 -13.80 12.26 -5.34
CA PHE A 42 -14.19 13.26 -6.33
C PHE A 42 -14.40 12.70 -7.74
N SER A 43 -13.59 11.72 -8.13
CA SER A 43 -13.71 11.07 -9.44
C SER A 43 -15.00 10.25 -9.53
N PHE A 44 -15.41 9.60 -8.44
CA PHE A 44 -16.69 8.88 -8.38
C PHE A 44 -17.90 9.81 -8.28
N SER A 45 -17.75 10.99 -7.67
CA SER A 45 -18.86 11.94 -7.54
C SER A 45 -19.02 12.86 -8.75
N GLY A 46 -17.97 13.05 -9.56
CA GLY A 46 -17.99 13.93 -10.73
C GLY A 46 -18.08 15.43 -10.40
N CYS A 47 -18.13 15.81 -9.11
CA CYS A 47 -18.32 17.19 -8.67
C CYS A 47 -17.14 17.65 -7.81
N VAL A 48 -16.23 18.42 -8.42
CA VAL A 48 -15.13 19.12 -7.72
C VAL A 48 -15.35 20.64 -7.74
N LEU A 49 -15.64 21.19 -8.93
CA LEU A 49 -15.92 22.62 -9.14
C LEU A 49 -17.09 22.82 -10.11
N GLU A 50 -17.18 21.97 -11.13
CA GLU A 50 -18.34 21.82 -12.02
C GLU A 50 -18.72 20.33 -12.03
N CYS A 51 -20.01 20.03 -11.96
CA CYS A 51 -20.46 18.65 -12.03
C CYS A 51 -20.34 18.17 -13.47
N SER A 52 -19.48 17.19 -13.66
CA SER A 52 -19.20 16.52 -14.93
C SER A 52 -19.54 15.03 -14.81
N GLU A 53 -19.55 14.33 -15.94
CA GLU A 53 -19.75 12.88 -15.97
C GLU A 53 -18.71 12.19 -15.05
N PRO A 54 -19.13 11.32 -14.10
CA PRO A 54 -18.20 10.69 -13.16
C PRO A 54 -17.25 9.74 -13.88
N ASP A 55 -15.95 9.89 -13.59
CA ASP A 55 -14.90 9.00 -14.10
C ASP A 55 -14.57 7.90 -13.08
N ALA A 56 -15.31 6.80 -13.18
CA ALA A 56 -15.14 5.63 -12.33
C ALA A 56 -13.77 4.96 -12.52
N LEU A 57 -13.15 5.07 -13.70
CA LEU A 57 -11.84 4.49 -13.96
C LEU A 57 -10.77 5.25 -13.18
N ALA A 58 -10.76 6.58 -13.28
CA ALA A 58 -9.87 7.42 -12.46
C ALA A 58 -10.09 7.16 -10.96
N GLY A 59 -11.35 7.10 -10.51
CA GLY A 59 -11.69 6.83 -9.11
C GLY A 59 -11.13 5.50 -8.59
N THR A 60 -11.28 4.42 -9.35
CA THR A 60 -10.75 3.09 -8.96
C THR A 60 -9.22 3.07 -8.93
N LEU A 61 -8.55 3.77 -9.83
CA LEU A 61 -7.09 3.87 -9.88
C LEU A 61 -6.51 4.61 -8.67
N PHE A 62 -7.06 5.79 -8.36
CA PHE A 62 -6.62 6.57 -7.21
C PHE A 62 -6.90 5.85 -5.88
N LEU A 63 -8.06 5.17 -5.78
CA LEU A 63 -8.37 4.34 -4.62
C LEU A 63 -7.40 3.15 -4.50
N GLY A 64 -7.10 2.48 -5.61
CA GLY A 64 -6.12 1.39 -5.64
C GLY A 64 -4.72 1.84 -5.21
N ALA A 65 -4.27 2.99 -5.69
CA ALA A 65 -2.99 3.59 -5.29
C ALA A 65 -2.96 3.93 -3.79
N ALA A 66 -4.05 4.48 -3.24
CA ALA A 66 -4.17 4.76 -1.81
C ALA A 66 -4.08 3.48 -0.97
N ILE A 67 -4.76 2.41 -1.37
CA ILE A 67 -4.72 1.10 -0.68
C ILE A 67 -3.30 0.52 -0.68
N ILE A 68 -2.60 0.58 -1.82
CA ILE A 68 -1.22 0.09 -1.94
C ILE A 68 -0.29 0.84 -1.00
N LEU A 69 -0.43 2.17 -0.96
CA LEU A 69 0.36 3.04 -0.09
C LEU A 69 0.12 2.70 1.40
N VAL A 70 -1.13 2.46 1.80
CA VAL A 70 -1.46 2.05 3.18
C VAL A 70 -0.96 0.64 3.51
N ALA A 71 -0.96 -0.28 2.54
CA ALA A 71 -0.50 -1.66 2.72
C ALA A 71 1.04 -1.78 2.81
N GLY A 72 1.79 -0.87 2.17
CA GLY A 72 3.26 -0.90 2.12
C GLY A 72 3.93 -0.97 3.50
N PRO A 73 3.62 -0.09 4.46
CA PRO A 73 4.20 -0.11 5.80
C PRO A 73 3.96 -1.43 6.55
N VAL A 74 2.78 -2.04 6.39
CA VAL A 74 2.45 -3.33 7.00
C VAL A 74 3.30 -4.45 6.41
N LEU A 75 3.51 -4.45 5.08
CA LEU A 75 4.38 -5.41 4.41
C LEU A 75 5.85 -5.27 4.85
N ILE A 76 6.30 -4.04 5.10
CA ILE A 76 7.64 -3.76 5.65
C ILE A 76 7.77 -4.30 7.08
N GLY A 77 6.80 -4.01 7.96
CA GLY A 77 6.80 -4.56 9.32
C GLY A 77 6.81 -6.09 9.33
N TRP A 78 6.08 -6.71 8.40
CA TRP A 78 6.01 -8.15 8.29
C TRP A 78 7.30 -8.79 7.78
N SER A 79 8.04 -8.10 6.90
CA SER A 79 9.35 -8.54 6.41
C SER A 79 10.41 -8.56 7.51
N ILE A 80 10.39 -7.55 8.39
CA ILE A 80 11.28 -7.44 9.56
C ILE A 80 11.05 -8.60 10.53
N LEU A 81 9.78 -8.99 10.71
CA LEU A 81 9.40 -10.11 11.58
C LEU A 81 9.74 -11.48 10.99
N ARG A 82 9.70 -11.63 9.66
CA ARG A 82 9.96 -12.90 8.97
C ARG A 82 10.90 -12.74 7.76
N PRO A 83 12.21 -12.49 8.00
CA PRO A 83 13.20 -12.17 6.96
C PRO A 83 13.54 -13.32 5.97
N GLY A 84 12.82 -14.43 6.00
CA GLY A 84 13.01 -15.57 5.09
C GLY A 84 11.72 -16.11 4.48
N SER A 85 10.55 -15.51 4.76
CA SER A 85 9.30 -15.98 4.16
C SER A 85 9.16 -15.45 2.74
N SER A 86 8.94 -16.35 1.76
CA SER A 86 8.67 -15.98 0.37
C SER A 86 7.39 -15.14 0.21
N THR A 87 6.63 -14.96 1.27
CA THR A 87 5.35 -14.25 1.27
C THR A 87 5.52 -12.73 1.11
N TRP A 88 6.72 -12.17 1.37
CA TRP A 88 7.09 -10.83 0.88
C TRP A 88 6.96 -10.73 -0.64
N LYS A 89 7.40 -11.77 -1.38
CA LYS A 89 7.33 -11.79 -2.85
C LYS A 89 5.89 -11.84 -3.34
N ILE A 90 5.00 -12.46 -2.56
CA ILE A 90 3.56 -12.53 -2.86
C ILE A 90 2.90 -11.18 -2.57
N GLY A 91 3.28 -10.50 -1.49
CA GLY A 91 2.83 -9.13 -1.20
C GLY A 91 3.29 -8.13 -2.24
N VAL A 92 4.59 -8.11 -2.56
CA VAL A 92 5.17 -7.26 -3.62
C VAL A 92 4.62 -7.64 -4.99
N GLY A 93 4.46 -8.93 -5.28
CA GLY A 93 3.89 -9.42 -6.54
C GLY A 93 2.41 -9.07 -6.70
N GLY A 94 1.61 -9.17 -5.64
CA GLY A 94 0.20 -8.78 -5.64
C GLY A 94 0.03 -7.27 -5.80
N VAL A 95 0.88 -6.48 -5.13
CA VAL A 95 0.94 -5.02 -5.32
C VAL A 95 1.35 -4.69 -6.75
N ALA A 96 2.39 -5.33 -7.29
CA ALA A 96 2.84 -5.14 -8.66
C ALA A 96 1.76 -5.52 -9.69
N LEU A 97 0.98 -6.57 -9.43
CA LEU A 97 -0.13 -6.98 -10.26
C LEU A 97 -1.25 -5.94 -10.26
N LEU A 98 -1.61 -5.39 -9.09
CA LEU A 98 -2.61 -4.33 -8.99
C LEU A 98 -2.14 -3.04 -9.68
N VAL A 99 -0.86 -2.69 -9.57
CA VAL A 99 -0.25 -1.58 -10.32
C VAL A 99 -0.29 -1.86 -11.83
N ALA A 100 0.03 -3.08 -12.26
CA ALA A 100 0.01 -3.46 -13.67
C ALA A 100 -1.42 -3.42 -14.25
N VAL A 101 -2.42 -3.94 -13.52
CA VAL A 101 -3.83 -3.87 -13.90
C VAL A 101 -4.30 -2.40 -13.97
N GLY A 102 -3.90 -1.58 -12.99
CA GLY A 102 -4.17 -0.14 -13.02
C GLY A 102 -3.53 0.56 -14.23
N LEU A 103 -2.27 0.26 -14.54
CA LEU A 103 -1.57 0.76 -15.72
C LEU A 103 -2.26 0.35 -17.03
N VAL A 104 -2.72 -0.89 -17.14
CA VAL A 104 -3.49 -1.36 -18.30
C VAL A 104 -4.81 -0.61 -18.41
N GLY A 105 -5.50 -0.35 -17.29
CA GLY A 105 -6.70 0.49 -17.24
C GLY A 105 -6.43 1.92 -17.74
N VAL A 106 -5.37 2.57 -17.25
CA VAL A 106 -4.96 3.91 -17.69
C VAL A 106 -4.63 3.93 -19.19
N LEU A 107 -3.86 2.94 -19.67
CA LEU A 107 -3.47 2.85 -21.07
C LEU A 107 -4.65 2.54 -22.00
N ALA A 108 -5.64 1.77 -21.52
CA ALA A 108 -6.85 1.47 -22.27
C ALA A 108 -7.88 2.62 -22.26
N GLY A 109 -7.90 3.46 -21.21
CA GLY A 109 -8.73 4.67 -21.15
C GLY A 109 -8.11 5.90 -21.83
N ALA A 110 -6.84 5.82 -22.24
CA ALA A 110 -6.13 6.87 -22.97
C ALA A 110 -6.15 6.67 -24.51
N LEU A 111 -6.89 5.67 -25.01
CA LEU A 111 -7.16 5.34 -26.41
C LEU A 111 -8.63 5.62 -26.73
#